data_AF-A0A3P7KC79-F1
#
_entry.id   AF-A0A3P7KC79-F1
#
_cell.length_a   1.000
_cell.length_b   1.000
_cell.length_c   1.000
_cell.angle_alpha   90.00
_cell.angle_beta   90.00
_cell.angle_gamma   90.00
#
_symmetry.space_group_name_H-M   'P 1'
#
loop_
_entity.id
_entity.type
_entity.pdbx_description
1 polymer ?
#
loop_
_entity_poly.entity_id
_entity_poly.type
_entity_poly.pdbx_seq_one_letter_code
_entity_poly.pdbx_strand_id
1 'polypeptide(L)'
;MNNLVTDFESYPECLGSNFSHYFVRDYKFFQETVELEEDEAFGEEPQRNNTFTKSAMQPFFSWPEFKHWNGFVKFDEQGKLTRVWIVVAYHGQQLGDNVYRKGILER
;
A
#
# COMPACT_ATOMS: atom_id res chain seq x y z
N MET A 1 -5.20 -5.99 6.63
CA MET A 1 -4.07 -5.73 5.71
C MET A 1 -3.05 -4.79 6.34
N ASN A 2 -3.45 -3.60 6.83
CA ASN A 2 -2.52 -2.68 7.50
C ASN A 2 -1.73 -3.33 8.65
N ASN A 3 -2.40 -4.03 9.56
CA ASN A 3 -1.72 -4.67 10.70
C ASN A 3 -0.64 -5.66 10.26
N LEU A 4 -0.90 -6.48 9.24
CA LEU A 4 0.08 -7.43 8.70
C LEU A 4 1.35 -6.72 8.20
N VAL A 5 1.19 -5.59 7.50
CA VAL A 5 2.35 -4.82 7.01
C VAL A 5 3.09 -4.19 8.18
N THR A 6 2.37 -3.65 9.16
CA THR A 6 2.95 -3.10 10.39
C THR A 6 3.73 -4.16 11.18
N ASP A 7 3.22 -5.40 11.24
CA ASP A 7 3.89 -6.50 11.93
C ASP A 7 5.23 -6.82 11.24
N PHE A 8 5.24 -6.93 9.91
CA PHE A 8 6.49 -7.12 9.14
C PHE A 8 7.47 -5.95 9.31
N GLU A 9 6.96 -4.73 9.44
CA GLU A 9 7.77 -3.52 9.62
C GLU A 9 8.32 -3.34 11.03
N SER A 10 7.69 -3.97 12.02
CA SER A 10 8.08 -3.88 13.42
C SER A 10 9.37 -4.64 13.74
N TYR A 11 9.81 -5.52 12.84
CA TYR A 11 11.02 -6.30 13.03
C TYR A 11 12.27 -5.40 13.05
N PRO A 12 13.20 -5.60 14.00
CA PRO A 12 14.40 -4.77 14.13
C PRO A 12 15.27 -4.71 12.87
N GLU A 13 15.23 -5.78 12.08
CA GLU A 13 15.97 -5.92 10.83
C GLU A 13 15.28 -5.20 9.65
N CYS A 14 14.04 -4.75 9.81
CA CYS A 14 13.33 -4.03 8.77
C CYS A 14 13.90 -2.62 8.61
N LEU A 15 14.05 -2.17 7.38
CA LEU A 15 14.41 -0.76 7.09
C LEU A 15 13.27 0.23 7.41
N GLY A 16 12.10 -0.28 7.80
CA GLY A 16 10.93 0.49 8.21
C GLY A 16 10.01 0.86 7.05
N SER A 17 8.91 1.55 7.41
CA SER A 17 7.81 1.86 6.49
C SER A 17 8.24 2.69 5.27
N ASN A 18 9.27 3.53 5.41
CA ASN A 18 9.76 4.39 4.32
C ASN A 18 10.38 3.61 3.15
N PHE A 19 10.80 2.37 3.38
CA PHE A 19 11.42 1.52 2.36
C PHE A 19 10.51 0.36 1.93
N SER A 20 9.33 0.26 2.55
CA SER A 20 8.32 -0.70 2.16
C SER A 20 7.49 -0.17 0.99
N HIS A 21 7.17 -1.05 0.04
CA HIS A 21 6.21 -0.73 -1.02
C HIS A 21 4.85 -1.29 -0.63
N TYR A 22 3.93 -0.39 -0.26
CA TYR A 22 2.57 -0.75 0.15
C TYR A 22 1.55 0.28 -0.36
N PHE A 23 0.80 -0.10 -1.39
CA PHE A 23 -0.09 0.81 -2.14
C PHE A 23 -1.16 1.51 -1.29
N VAL A 24 -1.59 0.95 -0.15
CA VAL A 24 -2.63 1.58 0.67
C VAL A 24 -2.15 2.88 1.29
N ARG A 25 -0.85 3.01 1.60
CA ARG A 25 -0.32 4.30 2.08
C ARG A 25 -0.36 5.34 0.98
N ASP A 26 0.11 4.98 -0.21
CA ASP A 26 0.10 5.87 -1.37
C ASP A 26 -1.32 6.24 -1.78
N TYR A 27 -2.26 5.29 -1.70
CA TYR A 27 -3.66 5.56 -1.99
C TYR A 27 -4.31 6.47 -0.96
N LYS A 28 -3.98 6.33 0.34
CA LYS A 28 -4.44 7.28 1.36
C LYS A 28 -3.86 8.68 1.14
N PHE A 29 -2.57 8.76 0.86
CA PHE A 29 -1.91 10.03 0.53
C PHE A 29 -2.55 10.69 -0.70
N PHE A 30 -2.87 9.90 -1.73
CA PHE A 30 -3.64 10.35 -2.88
C PHE A 30 -4.99 10.94 -2.47
N GLN A 31 -5.76 10.21 -1.65
CA GLN A 31 -7.06 10.69 -1.19
C GLN A 31 -6.93 11.99 -0.40
N GLU A 32 -6.00 12.06 0.56
CA GLU A 32 -5.74 13.27 1.36
C GLU A 32 -5.35 14.47 0.47
N THR A 33 -4.54 14.23 -0.58
CA THR A 33 -4.13 15.30 -1.51
C THR A 33 -5.32 15.81 -2.32
N VAL A 34 -6.14 14.90 -2.86
CA VAL A 34 -7.33 15.27 -3.65
C VAL A 34 -8.37 15.96 -2.76
N GLU A 35 -8.59 15.46 -1.53
CA GLU A 35 -9.50 16.09 -0.57
C GLU A 35 -9.07 17.53 -0.26
N LEU A 36 -7.77 17.77 -0.04
CA LEU A 36 -7.24 19.13 0.19
C LEU A 36 -7.46 20.05 -1.02
N GLU A 37 -7.24 19.57 -2.24
CA GLU A 37 -7.47 20.34 -3.47
C GLU A 37 -8.96 20.66 -3.69
N GLU A 38 -9.86 19.72 -3.37
CA GLU A 38 -11.30 19.89 -3.52
C GLU A 38 -11.91 20.79 -2.42
N ASP A 39 -11.45 20.66 -1.18
CA ASP A 39 -11.86 21.51 -0.05
C ASP A 39 -11.47 22.98 -0.29
N GLU A 40 -10.27 23.23 -0.83
CA GLU A 40 -9.83 24.58 -1.21
C GLU A 40 -10.67 25.19 -2.35
N ALA A 41 -11.28 24.35 -3.19
CA ALA A 41 -11.99 24.80 -4.39
C ALA A 41 -13.52 24.91 -4.21
N PHE A 42 -14.15 24.01 -3.44
CA PHE A 42 -15.63 23.89 -3.39
C PHE A 42 -16.25 23.57 -2.02
N GLY A 43 -15.46 23.24 -0.98
CA GLY A 43 -15.96 23.08 0.39
C GLY A 43 -17.02 22.00 0.63
N GLU A 44 -17.05 20.94 -0.20
CA GLU A 44 -17.99 19.81 -0.06
C GLU A 44 -17.30 18.57 0.55
N GLU A 45 -17.89 17.98 1.59
CA GLU A 45 -17.33 16.78 2.23
C GLU A 45 -17.40 15.53 1.32
N PRO A 46 -16.28 14.81 1.10
CA PRO A 46 -16.25 13.65 0.21
C PRO A 46 -16.98 12.43 0.80
N GLN A 47 -17.82 11.78 -0.02
CA GLN A 47 -18.53 10.56 0.37
C GLN A 47 -17.59 9.34 0.52
N ARG A 48 -17.44 8.86 1.75
CA ARG A 48 -16.45 7.83 2.17
C ARG A 48 -16.81 6.36 1.89
N ASN A 49 -17.87 6.07 1.14
CA ASN A 49 -18.51 4.75 1.25
C ASN A 49 -17.93 3.61 0.40
N ASN A 50 -16.90 3.82 -0.45
CA ASN A 50 -16.37 2.72 -1.28
C ASN A 50 -14.88 2.78 -1.65
N THR A 51 -14.02 2.94 -0.64
CA THR A 51 -12.58 3.26 -0.77
C THR A 51 -11.75 2.31 -1.65
N PHE A 52 -12.04 1.01 -1.73
CA PHE A 52 -11.16 0.04 -2.43
C PHE A 52 -11.81 -0.68 -3.61
N THR A 53 -12.81 -0.07 -4.24
CA THR A 53 -13.36 -0.57 -5.50
C THR A 53 -12.52 -0.11 -6.69
N LYS A 54 -12.49 -0.91 -7.76
CA LYS A 54 -11.76 -0.57 -8.99
C LYS A 54 -12.15 0.82 -9.52
N SER A 55 -13.44 1.16 -9.50
CA SER A 55 -13.93 2.47 -9.95
C SER A 55 -13.44 3.62 -9.06
N ALA A 56 -13.46 3.45 -7.74
CA ALA A 56 -12.98 4.48 -6.81
C ALA A 56 -11.46 4.68 -6.87
N MET A 57 -10.72 3.63 -7.21
CA MET A 57 -9.26 3.68 -7.34
C MET A 57 -8.77 4.03 -8.74
N GLN A 58 -9.66 4.12 -9.73
CA GLN A 58 -9.29 4.39 -11.12
C GLN A 58 -8.54 5.73 -11.30
N PRO A 59 -8.91 6.83 -10.62
CA PRO A 59 -8.15 8.08 -10.68
C PRO A 59 -6.72 7.91 -10.18
N PHE A 60 -6.54 7.26 -9.02
CA PHE A 60 -5.22 6.94 -8.47
C PHE A 60 -4.36 6.16 -9.45
N PHE A 61 -4.91 5.12 -10.09
CA PHE A 61 -4.17 4.31 -11.07
C PHE A 61 -3.90 5.03 -12.40
N SER A 62 -4.56 6.15 -12.66
CA SER A 62 -4.35 6.95 -13.87
C SER A 62 -3.29 8.03 -13.67
N TRP A 63 -2.98 8.39 -12.42
CA TRP A 63 -2.03 9.45 -12.13
C TRP A 63 -0.59 9.00 -12.42
N PRO A 64 0.25 9.81 -13.10
CA PRO A 64 1.59 9.42 -13.53
C PRO A 64 2.49 8.86 -12.42
N GLU A 65 2.36 9.40 -11.21
CA GLU A 65 3.11 9.08 -10.01
C GLU A 65 2.75 7.67 -9.51
N PHE A 66 1.47 7.29 -9.56
CA PHE A 66 0.95 6.06 -8.96
C PHE A 66 0.57 4.97 -9.97
N LYS A 67 0.63 5.25 -11.28
CA LYS A 67 0.23 4.32 -12.35
C LYS A 67 0.91 2.94 -12.28
N HIS A 68 2.11 2.88 -11.70
CA HIS A 68 2.87 1.64 -11.57
C HIS A 68 2.16 0.61 -10.67
N TRP A 69 1.30 1.07 -9.74
CA TRP A 69 0.52 0.19 -8.86
C TRP A 69 -0.46 -0.73 -9.61
N ASN A 70 -0.84 -0.40 -10.86
CA ASN A 70 -1.62 -1.30 -11.71
C ASN A 70 -0.98 -2.68 -11.90
N GLY A 71 0.35 -2.77 -11.85
CA GLY A 71 1.08 -4.04 -11.96
C GLY A 71 1.09 -4.87 -10.68
N PHE A 72 0.66 -4.30 -9.55
CA PHE A 72 0.83 -4.87 -8.21
C PHE A 72 -0.49 -5.09 -7.48
N VAL A 73 -1.62 -4.76 -8.10
CA VAL A 73 -2.96 -5.04 -7.57
C VAL A 73 -3.79 -5.85 -8.56
N LYS A 74 -4.72 -6.65 -8.04
CA LYS A 74 -5.68 -7.40 -8.86
C LYS A 74 -7.10 -7.22 -8.32
N PHE A 75 -8.02 -6.95 -9.24
CA PHE A 75 -9.46 -6.88 -8.98
C PHE A 75 -10.15 -8.13 -9.52
N ASP A 76 -11.27 -8.52 -8.91
CA ASP A 76 -12.18 -9.51 -9.49
C ASP A 76 -13.12 -8.90 -10.55
N GLU A 77 -14.01 -9.73 -11.07
CA GLU A 77 -15.02 -9.34 -12.07
C GLU A 77 -16.03 -8.32 -11.52
N GLN A 78 -16.24 -8.29 -10.20
CA GLN A 78 -17.11 -7.32 -9.52
C GLN A 78 -16.39 -6.02 -9.18
N GLY A 79 -15.09 -5.90 -9.52
CA GLY A 79 -14.27 -4.72 -9.23
C GLY A 79 -13.81 -4.64 -7.78
N LYS A 80 -13.85 -5.72 -7.01
CA LYS A 80 -13.33 -5.79 -5.65
C LYS A 80 -11.86 -6.18 -5.67
N LEU A 81 -11.06 -5.52 -4.83
CA LEU A 81 -9.64 -5.83 -4.68
C LEU A 81 -9.47 -7.24 -4.08
N THR A 82 -8.73 -8.11 -4.78
CA THR A 82 -8.53 -9.51 -4.37
C THR A 82 -7.07 -9.87 -4.10
N ARG A 83 -6.11 -9.23 -4.77
CA ARG A 83 -4.68 -9.50 -4.56
C ARG A 83 -3.87 -8.22 -4.59
N VAL A 84 -2.82 -8.22 -3.79
CA VAL A 84 -1.88 -7.11 -3.67
C VAL A 84 -0.47 -7.68 -3.57
N TRP A 85 0.49 -6.94 -4.07
CA TRP A 85 1.91 -7.21 -3.88
C TRP A 85 2.50 -6.18 -2.92
N ILE A 86 3.30 -6.65 -1.97
CA ILE A 86 3.93 -5.82 -0.94
C ILE A 86 5.40 -6.20 -0.89
N VAL A 87 6.27 -5.19 -0.79
CA VAL A 87 7.71 -5.41 -0.59
C VAL A 87 8.12 -4.80 0.73
N VAL A 88 8.81 -5.58 1.56
CA VAL A 88 9.42 -5.12 2.80
C VAL A 88 10.90 -5.48 2.74
N ALA A 89 11.75 -4.51 3.05
CA ALA A 89 13.20 -4.66 2.92
C ALA A 89 13.83 -4.86 4.31
N TYR A 90 14.66 -5.89 4.42
CA TYR A 90 15.37 -6.24 5.64
C TYR A 90 16.88 -6.10 5.46
N HIS A 91 17.60 -5.77 6.52
CA HIS A 91 19.04 -5.71 6.60
C HIS A 91 19.56 -6.64 7.71
N GLY A 92 20.82 -7.06 7.62
CA GLY A 92 21.44 -7.90 8.65
C GLY A 92 22.47 -8.85 8.07
N GLN A 93 23.60 -9.01 8.76
CA GLN A 93 24.69 -9.87 8.29
C GLN A 93 24.26 -11.34 8.14
N GLN A 94 23.25 -11.77 8.89
CA GLN A 94 22.73 -13.13 8.90
C GLN A 94 21.70 -13.42 7.79
N LEU A 95 21.28 -12.42 7.00
CA LEU A 95 20.35 -12.64 5.88
C LEU A 95 20.94 -13.51 4.76
N GLY A 96 22.26 -13.72 4.72
CA GLY A 96 22.86 -14.72 3.84
C GLY A 96 22.43 -16.15 4.20
N ASP A 97 22.13 -16.42 5.47
CA ASP A 97 21.73 -17.73 5.97
C ASP A 97 20.24 -18.00 5.69
N ASN A 98 19.95 -19.11 5.01
CA ASN A 98 18.58 -19.55 4.72
C ASN A 98 17.80 -19.92 6.00
N VAL A 99 18.46 -20.47 7.01
CA VAL A 99 17.82 -20.89 8.27
C VAL A 99 17.35 -19.67 9.05
N TYR A 100 18.21 -18.66 9.16
CA TYR A 100 17.87 -17.40 9.80
C TYR A 100 16.74 -16.68 9.05
N ARG A 101 16.80 -16.59 7.71
CA ARG A 101 15.72 -16.01 6.90
C ARG A 101 14.38 -16.71 7.12
N LYS A 102 14.37 -18.04 7.16
CA LYS A 102 13.16 -18.82 7.43
C LYS A 102 12.57 -18.47 8.81
N GLY A 103 13.43 -18.31 9.82
CA GLY A 103 13.01 -17.89 11.16
C GLY A 103 12.35 -16.51 11.23
N ILE A 104 12.72 -15.57 10.36
CA ILE A 104 12.03 -14.26 10.27
C ILE A 104 10.64 -14.41 9.62
N LEU A 105 10.51 -15.29 8.62
CA LEU A 105 9.26 -15.46 7.86
C LEU A 105 8.20 -16.29 8.61
N GLU A 106 8.61 -17.13 9.55
CA GLU A 106 7.72 -18.00 10.33
C GLU A 106 7.37 -17.45 11.73
N ARG A 107 7.77 -16.22 12.04
CA ARG A 107 7.48 -15.54 13.31
C ARG A 107 6.05 -15.03 13.41
#